data_AF-A0A6M0AU31-F1
#
_entry.id   AF-A0A6M0AU31-F1
#
_cell.length_a   1.000
_cell.length_b   1.000
_cell.length_c   1.000
_cell.angle_alpha   90.00
_cell.angle_beta   90.00
_cell.angle_gamma   90.00
#
_symmetry.space_group_name_H-M   'P 1'
#
loop_
_entity.id
_entity.type
_entity.pdbx_description
1 polymer ?
#
loop_
_entity_poly.entity_id
_entity_poly.type
_entity_poly.pdbx_seq_one_letter_code
_entity_poly.pdbx_strand_id
1 'polypeptide(L)'
;MAKKSRKTASQYSESKSKVGISLTPTGIGLLTQMAQNTGLSRSELIERIARGNIAIACQQASMTIALENPPQANETSPNNGATKSQTKIQVIEGKQPVQTDVSEPGGSGVSQEDYQSLQQQAKEQANLIEDLQQKLAQQKSETAEQTESYQSLQKQAQEQGNLVKKLQKQLADQKSETAEQTESYQSLQQQAKEQSNLVKKLQKQLADQKSQTAEQTESYQSLQQQAKEQSNLVKKLQKQLADQKSQTAEQTESYQSLQQQAQEQGNLVKKLQKQLADQKSQTAEQTESYQSLQQQAQQQANVIEDLQQKLADQKSLATQQVESNQTLQQQAQQQSNLVKKLQKQLAEQQSQAAQQVESNQFLQQQTQDQGKRIAELERQLSEQQSPANQAPESYESLKQHNQEQEERIATLQKHISELKRWATIGKTEFNKRLNRRWF
;
A
#
# COMPACT_ATOMS: atom_id res chain seq x y z
N MET A 1 -90.58 -3.86 4.69
CA MET A 1 -91.90 -4.05 5.32
C MET A 1 -92.13 -5.54 5.54
N ALA A 2 -92.37 -5.97 6.77
CA ALA A 2 -92.86 -7.33 7.07
C ALA A 2 -93.86 -7.23 8.22
N LYS A 3 -95.16 -7.20 7.88
CA LYS A 3 -96.27 -7.12 8.85
C LYS A 3 -96.50 -8.52 9.42
N LYS A 4 -96.28 -8.72 10.73
CA LYS A 4 -96.76 -9.90 11.47
C LYS A 4 -98.22 -9.67 11.90
N SER A 5 -99.08 -10.62 11.57
CA SER A 5 -100.52 -10.60 11.81
C SER A 5 -100.85 -10.75 13.30
N ARG A 6 -101.88 -10.03 13.76
CA ARG A 6 -102.43 -10.10 15.11
C ARG A 6 -103.65 -11.03 15.05
N LYS A 7 -103.57 -12.19 15.71
CA LYS A 7 -104.67 -13.16 15.85
C LYS A 7 -105.59 -12.69 16.98
N THR A 8 -106.87 -12.43 16.68
CA THR A 8 -107.90 -12.06 17.67
C THR A 8 -108.44 -13.31 18.36
N ALA A 9 -108.47 -13.30 19.69
CA ALA A 9 -109.04 -14.35 20.52
C ALA A 9 -110.57 -14.23 20.56
N SER A 10 -111.26 -15.32 20.22
CA SER A 10 -112.71 -15.48 20.37
C SER A 10 -113.02 -15.89 21.81
N GLN A 11 -113.79 -15.08 22.53
CA GLN A 11 -114.36 -15.41 23.84
C GLN A 11 -115.53 -16.39 23.63
N TYR A 12 -115.69 -17.41 24.49
CA TYR A 12 -116.69 -18.49 24.45
C TYR A 12 -116.35 -19.74 23.60
N SER A 13 -115.38 -20.51 24.07
CA SER A 13 -115.39 -21.98 23.96
C SER A 13 -115.12 -22.55 25.36
N GLU A 14 -115.90 -23.53 25.83
CA GLU A 14 -115.69 -24.23 27.12
C GLU A 14 -114.48 -25.17 27.07
N SER A 15 -113.37 -24.68 26.54
CA SER A 15 -112.10 -25.38 26.49
C SER A 15 -111.37 -25.10 27.81
N LYS A 16 -111.05 -26.15 28.58
CA LYS A 16 -110.34 -26.02 29.87
C LYS A 16 -109.05 -25.23 29.68
N SER A 17 -108.97 -24.03 30.25
CA SER A 17 -107.75 -23.23 30.28
C SER A 17 -106.98 -23.56 31.57
N LYS A 18 -105.68 -23.86 31.42
CA LYS A 18 -104.84 -24.18 32.59
C LYS A 18 -104.43 -22.89 33.28
N VAL A 19 -105.02 -22.63 34.44
CA VAL A 19 -104.63 -21.51 35.33
C VAL A 19 -103.60 -22.02 36.34
N GLY A 20 -102.42 -21.41 36.37
CA GLY A 20 -101.41 -21.67 37.39
C GLY A 20 -101.67 -20.80 38.62
N ILE A 21 -101.93 -21.41 39.77
CA ILE A 21 -102.13 -20.72 41.05
C ILE A 21 -101.03 -21.17 42.02
N SER A 22 -100.31 -20.20 42.59
CA SER A 22 -99.33 -20.46 43.64
C SER A 22 -99.98 -20.28 45.00
N LEU A 23 -100.00 -21.33 45.83
CA LEU A 23 -100.53 -21.32 47.18
C LEU A 23 -99.42 -21.68 48.17
N THR A 24 -99.49 -21.16 49.38
CA THR A 24 -98.63 -21.62 50.48
C THR A 24 -98.93 -23.09 50.82
N PRO A 25 -97.99 -23.84 51.42
CA PRO A 25 -98.24 -25.23 51.84
C PRO A 25 -99.49 -25.38 52.72
N THR A 26 -99.72 -24.43 53.64
CA THR A 26 -100.93 -24.38 54.47
C THR A 26 -102.20 -24.17 53.65
N GLY A 27 -102.17 -23.29 52.64
CA GLY A 27 -103.29 -23.06 51.73
C GLY A 27 -103.63 -24.29 50.88
N ILE A 28 -102.61 -25.05 50.43
CA ILE A 28 -102.80 -26.31 49.71
C ILE A 28 -103.42 -27.38 50.61
N GLY A 29 -102.99 -27.46 51.88
CA GLY A 29 -103.56 -28.35 52.89
C GLY A 29 -105.05 -28.10 53.12
N LEU A 30 -105.42 -26.84 53.37
CA LEU A 30 -106.81 -26.43 53.57
C LEU A 30 -107.68 -26.69 52.32
N LEU A 31 -107.17 -26.38 51.12
CA LEU A 31 -107.88 -26.68 49.88
C LEU A 31 -108.14 -28.19 49.70
N THR A 32 -107.18 -29.02 50.08
CA THR A 32 -107.31 -30.47 50.00
C THR A 32 -108.36 -30.98 50.99
N GLN A 33 -108.41 -30.43 52.20
CA GLN A 33 -109.41 -30.77 53.21
C GLN A 33 -110.83 -30.32 52.81
N MET A 34 -110.98 -29.12 52.25
CA MET A 34 -112.27 -28.64 51.71
C MET A 34 -112.77 -29.53 50.56
N ALA A 35 -111.88 -29.91 49.65
CA ALA A 35 -112.20 -30.82 48.55
C ALA A 35 -112.67 -32.20 49.06
N GLN A 36 -112.00 -32.75 50.07
CA GLN A 36 -112.39 -34.01 50.72
C GLN A 36 -113.76 -33.91 51.43
N ASN A 37 -113.98 -32.85 52.22
CA ASN A 37 -115.25 -32.67 52.97
C ASN A 37 -116.46 -32.47 52.05
N THR A 38 -116.24 -31.90 50.85
CA THR A 38 -117.29 -31.71 49.83
C THR A 38 -117.42 -32.88 48.85
N GLY A 39 -116.51 -33.85 48.86
CA GLY A 39 -116.46 -34.95 47.89
C GLY A 39 -116.08 -34.52 46.47
N LEU A 40 -115.53 -33.31 46.28
CA LEU A 40 -115.15 -32.76 44.97
C LEU A 40 -113.65 -32.89 44.70
N SER A 41 -113.25 -32.91 43.43
CA SER A 41 -111.83 -32.75 43.07
C SER A 41 -111.38 -31.29 43.32
N ARG A 42 -110.10 -31.07 43.62
CA ARG A 42 -109.56 -29.71 43.88
C ARG A 42 -109.84 -28.72 42.74
N SER A 43 -109.73 -29.16 41.49
CA SER A 43 -110.02 -28.33 40.31
C SER A 43 -111.51 -28.03 40.16
N GLU A 44 -112.38 -29.00 40.45
CA GLU A 44 -113.83 -28.82 40.39
C GLU A 44 -114.33 -27.89 41.49
N LEU A 45 -113.76 -27.99 42.69
CA LEU A 45 -114.06 -27.09 43.80
C LEU A 45 -113.72 -25.64 43.44
N ILE A 46 -112.53 -25.38 42.89
CA ILE A 46 -112.13 -24.03 42.46
C ILE A 46 -113.02 -23.51 41.33
N GLU A 47 -113.34 -24.37 40.34
CA GLU A 47 -114.24 -24.00 39.23
C GLU A 47 -115.64 -23.61 39.76
N ARG A 48 -116.20 -24.38 40.70
CA ARG A 48 -117.52 -24.09 41.29
C ARG A 48 -117.51 -22.84 42.18
N ILE A 49 -116.42 -22.56 42.88
CA ILE A 49 -116.24 -21.29 43.60
C ILE A 49 -116.18 -20.12 42.61
N ALA A 50 -115.40 -20.25 41.53
CA ALA A 50 -115.24 -19.20 40.52
C ALA A 50 -116.55 -18.93 39.75
N ARG A 51 -117.39 -19.95 39.54
CA ARG A 51 -118.74 -19.81 38.95
C ARG A 51 -119.80 -19.29 39.93
N GLY A 52 -119.48 -19.14 41.22
CA GLY A 52 -120.44 -18.72 42.25
C GLY A 52 -121.39 -19.82 42.74
N ASN A 53 -121.15 -21.08 42.36
CA ASN A 53 -121.96 -22.23 42.82
C ASN A 53 -121.63 -22.65 44.25
N ILE A 54 -120.49 -22.22 44.78
CA ILE A 54 -120.06 -22.45 46.17
C ILE A 54 -119.57 -21.12 46.75
N ALA A 55 -120.20 -20.66 47.82
CA ALA A 55 -119.76 -19.50 48.58
C ALA A 55 -118.90 -19.92 49.77
N ILE A 56 -117.70 -19.35 49.89
CA ILE A 56 -116.86 -19.53 51.08
C ILE A 56 -117.19 -18.42 52.07
N ALA A 57 -118.09 -18.71 53.02
CA ALA A 57 -118.38 -17.82 54.14
C ALA A 57 -117.39 -18.10 55.27
N CYS A 58 -116.41 -17.21 55.44
CA CYS A 58 -115.51 -17.25 56.60
C CYS A 58 -115.73 -16.00 57.45
N GLN A 59 -116.17 -16.19 58.70
CA GLN A 59 -116.41 -15.10 59.66
C GLN A 59 -115.13 -14.32 60.05
N GLN A 60 -113.96 -14.81 59.64
CA GLN A 60 -112.64 -14.22 59.90
C GLN A 60 -111.91 -13.79 58.62
N ALA A 61 -112.57 -13.84 57.45
CA ALA A 61 -111.97 -13.32 56.24
C ALA A 61 -111.86 -11.79 56.32
N SER A 62 -110.65 -11.26 56.15
CA SER A 62 -110.41 -9.81 56.11
C SER A 62 -110.95 -9.15 54.83
N MET A 63 -111.31 -9.95 53.82
CA MET A 63 -111.86 -9.48 52.55
C MET A 63 -112.79 -10.54 51.96
N THR A 64 -114.05 -10.17 51.72
CA THR A 64 -115.07 -11.02 51.07
C THR A 64 -115.38 -10.45 49.70
N ILE A 65 -115.30 -11.26 48.65
CA ILE A 65 -115.65 -10.88 47.29
C ILE A 65 -116.90 -11.69 46.90
N ALA A 66 -118.05 -11.01 46.78
CA ALA A 66 -119.27 -11.60 46.26
C ALA A 66 -119.31 -11.41 44.74
N LEU A 67 -119.41 -12.51 43.99
CA LEU A 67 -119.65 -12.49 42.55
C LEU A 67 -121.15 -12.56 42.31
N GLU A 68 -121.79 -11.39 42.24
CA GLU A 68 -123.23 -11.27 41.99
C GLU A 68 -123.48 -11.28 40.47
N ASN A 69 -124.21 -12.28 39.96
CA ASN A 69 -124.76 -12.23 38.60
C ASN A 69 -126.00 -11.32 38.62
N PRO A 70 -126.15 -10.32 37.73
CA PRO A 70 -127.33 -9.44 37.73
C PRO A 70 -128.56 -10.18 37.19
N PRO A 71 -129.81 -9.86 37.58
CA PRO A 71 -130.27 -8.59 38.16
C PRO A 71 -131.22 -8.66 39.38
N GLN A 72 -131.42 -7.47 39.96
CA GLN A 72 -132.57 -6.96 40.75
C GLN A 72 -132.56 -7.01 42.29
N ALA A 73 -132.69 -5.79 42.80
CA ALA A 73 -133.49 -5.35 43.96
C ALA A 73 -132.97 -5.62 45.38
N ASN A 74 -132.70 -4.48 46.03
CA ASN A 74 -133.01 -4.14 47.41
C ASN A 74 -132.20 -4.76 48.56
N GLU A 75 -131.50 -3.81 49.19
CA GLU A 75 -131.38 -3.58 50.63
C GLU A 75 -130.21 -4.18 51.42
N THR A 76 -129.66 -3.25 52.23
CA THR A 76 -128.89 -3.39 53.48
C THR A 76 -127.40 -3.73 53.41
N SER A 77 -126.60 -2.66 53.60
CA SER A 77 -125.38 -2.64 54.43
C SER A 77 -125.64 -3.20 55.84
N PRO A 78 -124.65 -3.70 56.63
CA PRO A 78 -123.49 -2.89 56.99
C PRO A 78 -122.16 -3.62 57.35
N ASN A 79 -121.15 -2.77 57.44
CA ASN A 79 -119.85 -2.95 58.09
C ASN A 79 -120.00 -3.39 59.57
N ASN A 80 -119.09 -4.23 60.08
CA ASN A 80 -118.34 -4.00 61.34
C ASN A 80 -117.60 -5.26 61.84
N GLY A 81 -116.28 -5.15 62.04
CA GLY A 81 -115.67 -5.63 63.28
C GLY A 81 -115.64 -4.44 64.25
N ALA A 82 -115.69 -4.58 65.57
CA ALA A 82 -115.78 -5.73 66.44
C ALA A 82 -116.17 -5.17 67.81
N THR A 83 -117.05 -5.85 68.56
CA THR A 83 -116.85 -6.14 69.99
C THR A 83 -118.03 -6.95 70.52
N LYS A 84 -117.68 -7.94 71.34
CA LYS A 84 -118.50 -8.91 72.06
C LYS A 84 -119.83 -8.35 72.58
N SER A 85 -120.92 -9.04 72.31
CA SER A 85 -122.05 -9.23 73.23
C SER A 85 -122.89 -10.42 72.76
N GLN A 86 -123.04 -11.42 73.63
CA GLN A 86 -124.04 -12.48 73.46
C GLN A 86 -125.43 -11.86 73.65
N THR A 87 -126.27 -11.84 72.61
CA THR A 87 -127.69 -11.52 72.81
C THR A 87 -128.58 -12.37 71.90
N LYS A 88 -129.29 -13.27 72.57
CA LYS A 88 -130.44 -14.06 72.16
C LYS A 88 -131.54 -13.14 71.59
N ILE A 89 -132.02 -13.40 70.38
CA ILE A 89 -133.14 -12.67 69.76
C ILE A 89 -134.44 -13.40 70.11
N GLN A 90 -135.32 -12.72 70.86
CA GLN A 90 -136.72 -13.10 71.08
C GLN A 90 -137.63 -12.20 70.23
N VAL A 91 -138.61 -12.84 69.58
CA VAL A 91 -139.74 -12.25 68.88
C VAL A 91 -140.75 -11.75 69.91
N ILE A 92 -141.22 -10.51 69.80
CA ILE A 92 -142.39 -10.02 70.57
C ILE A 92 -143.30 -9.17 69.67
N GLU A 93 -144.53 -9.64 69.61
CA GLU A 93 -145.73 -9.15 68.95
C GLU A 93 -146.52 -8.23 69.92
N GLY A 94 -147.27 -7.23 69.42
CA GLY A 94 -148.44 -6.71 70.16
C GLY A 94 -148.72 -5.20 70.16
N LYS A 95 -149.65 -4.80 69.28
CA LYS A 95 -150.90 -4.02 69.49
C LYS A 95 -150.94 -2.52 69.89
N GLN A 96 -151.78 -1.83 69.10
CA GLN A 96 -152.53 -0.58 69.30
C GLN A 96 -153.32 -0.48 70.63
N PRO A 97 -153.83 0.71 70.99
CA PRO A 97 -155.28 1.00 70.83
C PRO A 97 -155.52 2.42 70.22
N VAL A 98 -156.41 2.65 69.24
CA VAL A 98 -157.90 2.69 69.24
C VAL A 98 -158.51 3.74 70.17
N GLN A 99 -159.16 4.75 69.56
CA GLN A 99 -160.27 5.57 70.13
C GLN A 99 -161.20 5.93 68.96
N THR A 100 -162.34 5.24 68.79
CA THR A 100 -163.68 5.42 69.39
C THR A 100 -164.58 6.30 68.55
N ASP A 101 -165.57 5.66 67.91
CA ASP A 101 -166.73 6.28 67.28
C ASP A 101 -167.96 6.03 68.18
N VAL A 102 -168.43 7.14 68.73
CA VAL A 102 -169.80 7.59 69.01
C VAL A 102 -170.88 6.58 69.43
N SER A 103 -171.47 6.85 70.59
CA SER A 103 -172.88 6.56 70.89
C SER A 103 -173.50 7.80 71.53
N GLU A 104 -174.52 8.36 70.90
CA GLU A 104 -175.45 9.35 71.49
C GLU A 104 -176.16 8.76 72.72
N PRO A 105 -176.54 9.60 73.70
CA PRO A 105 -177.96 9.93 73.78
C PRO A 105 -178.22 11.41 74.13
N GLY A 106 -179.42 11.89 73.78
CA GLY A 106 -179.88 13.23 74.09
C GLY A 106 -180.30 13.46 75.55
N GLY A 107 -180.90 14.63 75.78
CA GLY A 107 -181.74 14.90 76.95
C GLY A 107 -181.43 16.20 77.69
N SER A 108 -182.20 17.24 77.37
CA SER A 108 -182.81 18.21 78.31
C SER A 108 -182.02 18.70 79.53
N GLY A 109 -181.77 20.01 79.58
CA GLY A 109 -181.71 20.80 80.82
C GLY A 109 -180.32 20.97 81.44
N VAL A 110 -179.49 21.84 80.84
CA VAL A 110 -178.16 22.19 81.36
C VAL A 110 -178.30 23.08 82.59
N SER A 111 -177.83 22.61 83.76
CA SER A 111 -177.79 23.36 85.01
C SER A 111 -176.46 24.12 85.14
N GLN A 112 -176.46 25.20 85.92
CA GLN A 112 -175.40 26.21 86.04
C GLN A 112 -173.98 25.68 86.40
N GLU A 113 -173.89 24.46 86.91
CA GLU A 113 -172.65 23.76 87.27
C GLU A 113 -171.85 23.26 86.05
N ASP A 114 -172.53 22.93 84.94
CA ASP A 114 -171.89 22.51 83.69
C ASP A 114 -171.14 23.67 83.02
N TYR A 115 -171.62 24.91 83.18
CA TYR A 115 -171.00 26.10 82.61
C TYR A 115 -169.68 26.45 83.30
N GLN A 116 -169.59 26.23 84.61
CA GLN A 116 -168.35 26.44 85.38
C GLN A 116 -167.31 25.36 85.06
N SER A 117 -167.73 24.10 84.89
CA SER A 117 -166.84 23.01 84.46
C SER A 117 -166.28 23.26 83.07
N LEU A 118 -167.10 23.74 82.13
CA LEU A 118 -166.65 24.11 80.79
C LEU A 118 -165.66 25.29 80.80
N GLN A 119 -165.89 26.28 81.67
CA GLN A 119 -165.00 27.43 81.84
C GLN A 119 -163.65 27.03 82.45
N GLN A 120 -163.65 26.10 83.39
CA GLN A 120 -162.44 25.55 83.99
C GLN A 120 -161.66 24.70 82.98
N GLN A 121 -162.35 23.87 82.18
CA GLN A 121 -161.76 23.10 81.09
C GLN A 121 -161.15 24.02 80.01
N ALA A 122 -161.81 25.14 79.67
CA ALA A 122 -161.25 26.12 78.74
C ALA A 122 -159.98 26.79 79.28
N LYS A 123 -159.91 27.02 80.60
CA LYS A 123 -158.73 27.60 81.26
C LYS A 123 -157.56 26.61 81.33
N GLU A 124 -157.84 25.34 81.61
CA GLU A 124 -156.85 24.26 81.54
C GLU A 124 -156.33 24.05 80.12
N GLN A 125 -157.21 24.10 79.12
CA GLN A 125 -156.81 24.06 77.71
C GLN A 125 -155.99 25.28 77.31
N ALA A 126 -156.32 26.48 77.79
CA ALA A 126 -155.53 27.68 77.54
C ALA A 126 -154.11 27.56 78.12
N ASN A 127 -153.99 27.08 79.36
CA ASN A 127 -152.69 26.82 79.99
C ASN A 127 -151.89 25.73 79.26
N LEU A 128 -152.56 24.68 78.78
CA LEU A 128 -151.92 23.63 77.98
C LEU A 128 -151.45 24.17 76.63
N ILE A 129 -152.23 25.04 75.99
CA ILE A 129 -151.83 25.72 74.75
C ILE A 129 -150.62 26.61 75.01
N GLU A 130 -150.58 27.33 76.14
CA GLU A 130 -149.45 28.17 76.53
C GLU A 130 -148.18 27.33 76.79
N ASP A 131 -148.29 26.21 77.52
CA ASP A 131 -147.17 25.27 77.74
C ASP A 131 -146.68 24.62 76.44
N LEU A 132 -147.61 24.23 75.54
CA LEU A 132 -147.26 23.72 74.22
C LEU A 132 -146.60 24.77 73.33
N GLN A 133 -147.05 26.03 73.40
CA GLN A 133 -146.41 27.15 72.71
C GLN A 133 -145.00 27.41 73.24
N GLN A 134 -144.81 27.34 74.57
CA GLN A 134 -143.50 27.47 75.20
C GLN A 134 -142.56 26.33 74.79
N LYS A 135 -143.04 25.08 74.77
CA LYS A 135 -142.29 23.92 74.26
C LYS A 135 -141.95 24.04 72.78
N LEU A 136 -142.87 24.53 71.95
CA LEU A 136 -142.61 24.80 70.54
C LEU A 136 -141.57 25.91 70.34
N ALA A 137 -141.61 26.96 71.16
CA ALA A 137 -140.62 28.03 71.13
C ALA A 137 -139.24 27.52 71.55
N GLN A 138 -139.17 26.70 72.61
CA GLN A 138 -137.93 26.07 73.06
C GLN A 138 -137.37 25.10 72.01
N GLN A 139 -138.20 24.23 71.43
CA GLN A 139 -137.78 23.28 70.39
C GLN A 139 -137.30 24.00 69.13
N LYS A 140 -137.94 25.13 68.75
CA LYS A 140 -137.45 25.99 67.67
C LYS A 140 -136.09 26.59 67.98
N SER A 141 -135.87 27.05 69.22
CA SER A 141 -134.57 27.56 69.67
C SER A 141 -133.49 26.48 69.62
N GLU A 142 -133.76 25.30 70.17
CA GLU A 142 -132.83 24.15 70.15
C GLU A 142 -132.53 23.68 68.72
N THR A 143 -133.54 23.69 67.84
CA THR A 143 -133.35 23.37 66.42
C THR A 143 -132.50 24.42 65.71
N ALA A 144 -132.65 25.71 66.05
CA ALA A 144 -131.82 26.78 65.52
C ALA A 144 -130.37 26.64 65.98
N GLU A 145 -130.12 26.39 67.26
CA GLU A 145 -128.77 26.15 67.82
C GLU A 145 -128.12 24.91 67.21
N GLN A 146 -128.86 23.81 67.04
CA GLN A 146 -128.37 22.62 66.35
C GLN A 146 -128.02 22.93 64.89
N THR A 147 -128.85 23.71 64.19
CA THR A 147 -128.60 24.12 62.80
C THR A 147 -127.31 24.93 62.70
N GLU A 148 -127.10 25.88 63.61
CA GLU A 148 -125.85 26.66 63.67
C GLU A 148 -124.63 25.77 63.99
N SER A 149 -124.77 24.81 64.91
CA SER A 149 -123.73 23.83 65.23
C SER A 149 -123.37 22.95 64.03
N TYR A 150 -124.37 22.43 63.30
CA TYR A 150 -124.16 21.68 62.06
C TYR A 150 -123.48 22.51 60.98
N GLN A 151 -123.87 23.77 60.80
CA GLN A 151 -123.20 24.68 59.85
C GLN A 151 -121.75 24.97 60.25
N SER A 152 -121.47 25.14 61.55
CA SER A 152 -120.11 25.30 62.07
C SER A 152 -119.26 24.05 61.80
N LEU A 153 -119.79 22.86 62.08
CA LEU A 153 -119.11 21.60 61.83
C LEU A 153 -118.87 21.36 60.33
N GLN A 154 -119.84 21.74 59.48
CA GLN A 154 -119.69 21.68 58.03
C GLN A 154 -118.56 22.59 57.53
N LYS A 155 -118.47 23.82 58.05
CA LYS A 155 -117.36 24.74 57.77
C LYS A 155 -116.02 24.15 58.23
N GLN A 156 -115.96 23.63 59.45
CA GLN A 156 -114.75 23.00 59.99
C GLN A 156 -114.31 21.79 59.15
N ALA A 157 -115.25 20.95 58.72
CA ALA A 157 -114.97 19.81 57.83
C ALA A 157 -114.44 20.27 56.46
N GLN A 158 -114.98 21.36 55.91
CA GLN A 158 -114.51 21.95 54.66
C GLN A 158 -113.08 22.52 54.81
N GLU A 159 -112.79 23.22 55.90
CA GLU A 159 -111.46 23.76 56.22
C GLU A 159 -110.44 22.64 56.40
N GLN A 160 -110.78 21.59 57.16
CA GLN A 160 -109.94 20.40 57.30
C GLN A 160 -109.72 19.69 55.95
N GLY A 161 -110.76 19.56 55.13
CA GLY A 161 -110.65 19.02 53.78
C GLY A 161 -109.69 19.81 52.90
N ASN A 162 -109.70 21.14 53.00
CA ASN A 162 -108.75 22.01 52.29
C ASN A 162 -107.32 21.85 52.83
N LEU A 163 -107.15 21.73 54.14
CA LEU A 163 -105.84 21.48 54.77
C LEU A 163 -105.25 20.13 54.32
N VAL A 164 -106.05 19.07 54.30
CA VAL A 164 -105.64 17.74 53.82
C VAL A 164 -105.20 17.81 52.35
N LYS A 165 -105.96 18.49 51.48
CA LYS A 165 -105.56 18.70 50.08
C LYS A 165 -104.22 19.44 49.97
N LYS A 166 -103.99 20.47 50.80
CA LYS A 166 -102.72 21.21 50.83
C LYS A 166 -101.55 20.33 51.28
N LEU A 167 -101.73 19.53 52.33
CA LEU A 167 -100.72 18.58 52.81
C LEU A 167 -100.43 17.48 51.80
N GLN A 168 -101.45 16.94 51.14
CA GLN A 168 -101.29 15.96 50.06
C GLN A 168 -100.47 16.53 48.90
N LYS A 169 -100.72 17.79 48.52
CA LYS A 169 -99.91 18.48 47.51
C LYS A 169 -98.46 18.64 47.96
N GLN A 170 -98.22 19.11 49.20
CA GLN A 170 -96.86 19.25 49.74
C GLN A 170 -96.10 17.92 49.79
N LEU A 171 -96.77 16.82 50.15
CA LEU A 171 -96.17 15.47 50.13
C LEU A 171 -95.83 15.02 48.71
N ALA A 172 -96.68 15.32 47.73
CA ALA A 172 -96.41 15.02 46.33
C ALA A 172 -95.21 15.82 45.81
N ASP A 173 -95.16 17.12 46.09
CA ASP A 173 -94.07 18.02 45.71
C ASP A 173 -92.74 17.56 46.36
N GLN A 174 -92.73 17.25 47.66
CA GLN A 174 -91.54 16.76 48.37
C GLN A 174 -91.06 15.40 47.84
N LYS A 175 -91.99 14.51 47.48
CA LYS A 175 -91.65 13.21 46.87
C LYS A 175 -91.00 13.40 45.50
N SER A 176 -91.48 14.37 44.71
CA SER A 176 -90.88 14.72 43.42
C SER A 176 -89.46 15.27 43.62
N GLU A 177 -89.29 16.24 44.53
CA GLU A 177 -87.99 16.84 44.83
C GLU A 177 -86.97 15.79 45.34
N THR A 178 -87.41 14.86 46.18
CA THR A 178 -86.56 13.76 46.67
C THR A 178 -86.14 12.83 45.52
N ALA A 179 -87.04 12.57 44.56
CA ALA A 179 -86.71 11.76 43.39
C ALA A 179 -85.66 12.47 42.51
N GLU A 180 -85.84 13.76 42.22
CA GLU A 180 -84.88 14.57 41.45
C GLU A 180 -83.51 14.64 42.13
N GLN A 181 -83.47 14.84 43.46
CA GLN A 181 -82.22 14.82 44.23
C GLN A 181 -81.53 13.44 44.18
N THR A 182 -82.31 12.36 44.22
CA THR A 182 -81.77 11.00 44.13
C THR A 182 -81.14 10.75 42.76
N GLU A 183 -81.80 11.17 41.68
CA GLU A 183 -81.25 11.07 40.32
C GLU A 183 -79.98 11.93 40.15
N SER A 184 -80.01 13.16 40.68
CA SER A 184 -78.84 14.06 40.70
C SER A 184 -77.64 13.43 41.42
N TYR A 185 -77.86 12.83 42.59
CA TYR A 185 -76.81 12.16 43.35
C TYR A 185 -76.23 10.94 42.61
N GLN A 186 -77.09 10.14 41.97
CA GLN A 186 -76.64 9.01 41.14
C GLN A 186 -75.81 9.48 39.95
N SER A 187 -76.23 10.55 39.27
CA SER A 187 -75.48 11.16 38.17
C SER A 187 -74.11 11.65 38.63
N LEU A 188 -74.05 12.36 39.77
CA LEU A 188 -72.79 12.85 40.34
C LEU A 188 -71.87 11.69 40.75
N GLN A 189 -72.42 10.61 41.31
CA GLN A 189 -71.64 9.42 41.66
C GLN A 189 -71.07 8.74 40.41
N GLN A 190 -71.83 8.70 39.31
CA GLN A 190 -71.33 8.19 38.03
C GLN A 190 -70.22 9.08 37.47
N GLN A 191 -70.42 10.40 37.47
CA GLN A 191 -69.41 11.37 37.02
C GLN A 191 -68.11 11.24 37.83
N ALA A 192 -68.20 11.07 39.14
CA ALA A 192 -67.04 10.86 40.01
C ALA A 192 -66.29 9.55 39.67
N LYS A 193 -67.00 8.46 39.35
CA LYS A 193 -66.38 7.20 38.90
C LYS A 193 -65.68 7.37 37.55
N GLU A 194 -66.31 8.06 36.61
CA GLU A 194 -65.72 8.33 35.29
C GLU A 194 -64.45 9.20 35.40
N GLN A 195 -64.50 10.27 36.20
CA GLN A 195 -63.32 11.10 36.49
C GLN A 195 -62.21 10.31 37.17
N SER A 196 -62.53 9.45 38.15
CA SER A 196 -61.54 8.58 38.80
C SER A 196 -60.85 7.65 37.80
N ASN A 197 -61.62 7.06 36.88
CA ASN A 197 -61.07 6.21 35.83
C ASN A 197 -60.21 7.00 34.84
N LEU A 198 -60.60 8.23 34.50
CA LEU A 198 -59.79 9.11 33.65
C LEU A 198 -58.45 9.45 34.32
N VAL A 199 -58.46 9.80 35.61
CA VAL A 199 -57.24 10.07 36.37
C VAL A 199 -56.31 8.86 36.38
N LYS A 200 -56.83 7.65 36.61
CA LYS A 200 -56.02 6.42 36.53
C LYS A 200 -55.40 6.20 35.16
N LYS A 201 -56.14 6.47 34.07
CA LYS A 201 -55.62 6.38 32.71
C LYS A 201 -54.51 7.40 32.46
N LEU A 202 -54.70 8.65 32.87
CA LEU A 202 -53.70 9.70 32.74
C LEU A 202 -52.44 9.40 33.56
N GLN A 203 -52.59 8.90 34.79
CA GLN A 203 -51.46 8.47 35.61
C GLN A 203 -50.65 7.36 34.94
N LYS A 204 -51.33 6.37 34.33
CA LYS A 204 -50.66 5.32 33.57
C LYS A 204 -49.92 5.88 32.36
N GLN A 205 -50.56 6.75 31.56
CA GLN A 205 -49.91 7.39 30.41
C GLN A 205 -48.68 8.20 30.81
N LEU A 206 -48.74 8.89 31.96
CA LEU A 206 -47.62 9.70 32.46
C LEU A 206 -46.46 8.80 32.95
N ALA A 207 -46.77 7.65 33.55
CA ALA A 207 -45.76 6.65 33.90
C ALA A 207 -45.12 6.03 32.65
N ASP A 208 -45.91 5.65 31.65
CA ASP A 208 -45.42 5.09 30.39
C ASP A 208 -44.53 6.10 29.64
N GLN A 209 -44.95 7.37 29.56
CA GLN A 209 -44.15 8.44 28.95
C GLN A 209 -42.84 8.69 29.69
N LYS A 210 -42.86 8.63 31.03
CA LYS A 210 -41.65 8.76 31.85
C LYS A 210 -40.67 7.61 31.60
N SER A 211 -41.18 6.37 31.47
CA SER A 211 -40.36 5.20 31.12
C SER A 211 -39.73 5.36 29.73
N GLN A 212 -40.54 5.73 28.73
CA GLN A 212 -40.06 5.95 27.37
C GLN A 212 -38.99 7.06 27.28
N THR A 213 -39.17 8.13 28.06
CA THR A 213 -38.18 9.21 28.14
C THR A 213 -36.86 8.74 28.77
N ALA A 214 -36.92 7.88 29.79
CA ALA A 214 -35.73 7.31 30.41
C ALA A 214 -34.98 6.40 29.42
N GLU A 215 -35.68 5.50 28.72
CA GLU A 215 -35.10 4.62 27.70
C GLU A 215 -34.45 5.41 26.55
N GLN A 216 -35.10 6.47 26.08
CA GLN A 216 -34.53 7.37 25.06
C GLN A 216 -33.27 8.08 25.56
N THR A 217 -33.26 8.49 26.84
CA THR A 217 -32.10 9.15 27.45
C THR A 217 -30.91 8.20 27.54
N GLU A 218 -31.12 6.97 27.98
CA GLU A 218 -30.09 5.92 28.02
C GLU A 218 -29.57 5.59 26.61
N SER A 219 -30.47 5.47 25.63
CA SER A 219 -30.11 5.25 24.22
C SER A 219 -29.23 6.39 23.68
N TYR A 220 -29.58 7.64 23.96
CA TYR A 220 -28.80 8.80 23.55
C TYR A 220 -27.41 8.85 24.20
N GLN A 221 -27.31 8.52 25.49
CA GLN A 221 -26.03 8.44 26.19
C GLN A 221 -25.12 7.35 25.60
N SER A 222 -25.70 6.17 25.31
CA SER A 222 -24.98 5.07 24.65
C SER A 222 -24.48 5.46 23.26
N LEU A 223 -25.32 6.10 22.44
CA LEU A 223 -24.94 6.64 21.13
C LEU A 223 -23.83 7.70 21.25
N GLN A 224 -23.91 8.59 22.24
CA GLN A 224 -22.87 9.59 22.48
C GLN A 224 -21.53 8.94 22.87
N GLN A 225 -21.57 7.88 23.69
CA GLN A 225 -20.37 7.12 24.04
C GLN A 225 -19.78 6.42 22.82
N GLN A 226 -20.61 5.74 22.02
CA GLN A 226 -20.19 5.08 20.78
C GLN A 226 -19.56 6.08 19.80
N ALA A 227 -20.13 7.29 19.66
CA ALA A 227 -19.57 8.34 18.83
C ALA A 227 -18.19 8.82 19.32
N LYS A 228 -17.99 8.94 20.64
CA LYS A 228 -16.68 9.29 21.23
C LYS A 228 -15.64 8.19 20.97
N GLU A 229 -16.02 6.92 21.12
CA GLU A 229 -15.16 5.77 20.85
C GLU A 229 -14.74 5.71 19.38
N GLN A 230 -15.70 5.87 18.45
CA GLN A 230 -15.41 5.94 17.02
C GLN A 230 -14.51 7.13 16.67
N SER A 231 -14.75 8.31 17.26
CA SER A 231 -13.88 9.49 17.06
C SER A 231 -12.43 9.21 17.49
N ASN A 232 -12.24 8.55 18.63
CA ASN A 232 -10.92 8.17 19.12
C ASN A 232 -10.25 7.12 18.21
N LEU A 233 -11.01 6.15 17.68
CA LEU A 233 -10.50 5.18 16.71
C LEU A 233 -10.03 5.87 15.43
N VAL A 234 -10.82 6.81 14.90
CA VAL A 234 -10.44 7.59 13.71
C VAL A 234 -9.14 8.36 13.94
N LYS A 235 -8.97 9.02 15.09
CA LYS A 235 -7.72 9.72 15.44
C LYS A 235 -6.52 8.77 15.49
N LYS A 236 -6.68 7.57 16.06
CA LYS A 236 -5.62 6.54 16.08
C LYS A 236 -5.24 6.09 14.68
N LEU A 237 -6.23 5.79 13.83
CA LEU A 237 -6.00 5.37 12.45
C LEU A 237 -5.31 6.47 11.64
N GLN A 238 -5.72 7.73 11.80
CA GLN A 238 -5.07 8.88 11.14
C GLN A 238 -3.60 9.00 11.55
N LYS A 239 -3.27 8.81 12.83
CA LYS A 239 -1.88 8.80 13.30
C LYS A 239 -1.09 7.66 12.68
N GLN A 240 -1.62 6.43 12.68
CA GLN A 240 -0.95 5.27 12.07
C GLN A 240 -0.67 5.49 10.57
N LEU A 241 -1.61 6.11 9.86
CA LEU A 241 -1.47 6.40 8.44
C LEU A 241 -0.38 7.46 8.18
N ALA A 242 -0.27 8.47 9.06
CA ALA A 242 0.81 9.44 9.02
C ALA A 242 2.19 8.80 9.31
N ASP A 243 2.27 7.95 10.34
CA ASP A 243 3.50 7.24 10.71
C ASP A 243 3.96 6.32 9.57
N GLN A 244 3.04 5.56 8.95
CA GLN A 244 3.33 4.69 7.82
C GLN A 244 3.80 5.47 6.58
N LYS A 245 3.22 6.65 6.34
CA LYS A 245 3.65 7.54 5.25
C LYS A 245 5.07 8.05 5.49
N SER A 246 5.42 8.43 6.73
CA SER A 246 6.79 8.84 7.09
C SER A 246 7.77 7.70 6.85
N GLN A 247 7.45 6.49 7.35
CA GLN A 247 8.31 5.32 7.18
C GLN A 247 8.53 4.95 5.71
N THR A 248 7.49 5.10 4.88
CA THR A 248 7.60 4.85 3.43
C THR A 248 8.50 5.89 2.75
N ALA A 249 8.44 7.16 3.17
CA ALA A 249 9.32 8.20 2.64
C ALA A 249 10.79 7.93 3.01
N GLU A 250 11.08 7.61 4.27
CA GLU A 250 12.43 7.26 4.74
C GLU A 250 13.00 6.04 4.00
N GLN A 251 12.18 5.00 3.79
CA GLN A 251 12.59 3.84 3.00
C GLN A 251 12.89 4.23 1.55
N THR A 252 12.09 5.10 0.94
CA THR A 252 12.29 5.56 -0.44
C THR A 252 13.61 6.32 -0.58
N GLU A 253 13.92 7.23 0.34
CA GLU A 253 15.19 7.95 0.39
C GLU A 253 16.38 7.01 0.56
N SER A 254 16.25 6.03 1.46
CA SER A 254 17.27 4.99 1.66
C SER A 254 17.54 4.18 0.38
N TYR A 255 16.48 3.74 -0.32
CA TYR A 255 16.60 3.06 -1.61
C TYR A 255 17.29 3.90 -2.67
N GLN A 256 16.96 5.19 -2.77
CA GLN A 256 17.60 6.11 -3.71
C GLN A 256 19.09 6.30 -3.39
N SER A 257 19.44 6.45 -2.11
CA SER A 257 20.83 6.55 -1.67
C SER A 257 21.61 5.29 -2.00
N LEU A 258 21.03 4.10 -1.76
CA LEU A 258 21.67 2.83 -2.06
C LEU A 258 21.86 2.64 -3.58
N GLN A 259 20.90 3.08 -4.39
CA GLN A 259 21.00 3.07 -5.84
C GLN A 259 22.13 3.98 -6.34
N GLN A 260 22.27 5.18 -5.78
CA GLN A 260 23.39 6.09 -6.09
C GLN A 260 24.73 5.45 -5.71
N GLN A 261 24.84 4.89 -4.50
CA GLN A 261 26.06 4.22 -4.05
C GLN A 261 26.44 3.04 -4.97
N ALA A 262 25.46 2.24 -5.41
CA ALA A 262 25.69 1.15 -6.35
C ALA A 262 26.20 1.65 -7.71
N GLN A 263 25.65 2.78 -8.20
CA GLN A 263 26.10 3.39 -9.45
C GLN A 263 27.53 3.94 -9.34
N GLU A 264 27.87 4.60 -8.23
CA GLU A 264 29.22 5.09 -7.94
C GLU A 264 30.24 3.94 -7.87
N GLN A 265 29.91 2.86 -7.15
CA GLN A 265 30.73 1.67 -7.09
C GLN A 265 30.91 1.03 -8.48
N GLY A 266 29.84 0.95 -9.27
CA GLY A 266 29.90 0.46 -10.64
C GLY A 266 30.84 1.28 -11.52
N ASN A 267 30.84 2.61 -11.37
CA ASN A 267 31.77 3.49 -12.08
C ASN A 267 33.23 3.32 -11.60
N LEU A 268 33.43 3.14 -10.29
CA LEU A 268 34.76 2.86 -9.73
C LEU A 268 35.33 1.55 -10.28
N VAL A 269 34.52 0.50 -10.34
CA VAL A 269 34.91 -0.80 -10.91
C VAL A 269 35.32 -0.64 -12.38
N LYS A 270 34.55 0.09 -13.20
CA LYS A 270 34.91 0.37 -14.59
C LYS A 270 36.24 1.11 -14.71
N LYS A 271 36.49 2.09 -13.84
CA LYS A 271 37.75 2.85 -13.83
C LYS A 271 38.94 1.94 -13.47
N LEU A 272 38.79 1.10 -12.45
CA LEU A 272 39.81 0.13 -12.04
C LEU A 272 40.08 -0.89 -13.14
N GLN A 273 39.04 -1.41 -13.81
CA GLN A 273 39.19 -2.32 -14.95
C GLN A 273 39.98 -1.67 -16.09
N LYS A 274 39.70 -0.40 -16.40
CA LYS A 274 40.46 0.34 -17.42
C LYS A 274 41.92 0.51 -17.02
N GLN A 275 42.19 0.94 -15.78
CA GLN A 275 43.57 1.08 -15.28
C GLN A 275 44.34 -0.24 -15.34
N LEU A 276 43.68 -1.36 -15.02
CA LEU A 276 44.30 -2.68 -15.05
C LEU A 276 44.60 -3.13 -16.48
N ALA A 277 43.74 -2.79 -17.45
CA ALA A 277 43.99 -3.02 -18.87
C ALA A 277 45.15 -2.17 -19.39
N ASP A 278 45.18 -0.87 -19.06
CA ASP A 278 46.24 0.06 -19.45
C ASP A 278 47.61 -0.42 -18.88
N GLN A 279 47.63 -0.81 -17.61
CA GLN A 279 48.85 -1.30 -16.95
C GLN A 279 49.34 -2.63 -17.56
N LYS A 280 48.41 -3.51 -17.94
CA LYS A 280 48.75 -4.74 -18.67
C LYS A 280 49.36 -4.44 -20.04
N SER A 281 48.82 -3.46 -20.77
CA SER A 281 49.40 -3.02 -22.06
C SER A 281 50.81 -2.46 -21.87
N GLN A 282 50.99 -1.60 -20.89
CA GLN A 282 52.30 -1.00 -20.59
C GLN A 282 53.33 -2.06 -20.18
N THR A 283 52.91 -3.08 -19.43
CA THR A 283 53.78 -4.20 -19.05
C THR A 283 54.19 -5.04 -20.27
N ALA A 284 53.28 -5.24 -21.24
CA ALA A 284 53.59 -5.94 -22.48
C ALA A 284 54.61 -5.16 -23.32
N GLU A 285 54.41 -3.86 -23.50
CA GLU A 285 55.35 -2.97 -24.21
C GLU A 285 56.74 -2.97 -23.56
N GLN A 286 56.80 -2.89 -22.23
CA GLN A 286 58.06 -2.99 -21.49
C GLN A 286 58.74 -4.36 -21.71
N THR A 287 57.97 -5.44 -21.71
CA THR A 287 58.50 -6.80 -21.94
C THR A 287 59.11 -6.92 -23.34
N GLU A 288 58.44 -6.42 -24.38
CA GLU A 288 58.96 -6.40 -25.75
C GLU A 288 60.22 -5.53 -25.88
N SER A 289 60.25 -4.38 -25.18
CA SER A 289 61.43 -3.52 -25.10
C SER A 289 62.62 -4.24 -24.47
N TYR A 290 62.41 -4.94 -23.35
CA TYR A 290 63.44 -5.73 -22.68
C TYR A 290 63.97 -6.87 -23.57
N GLN A 291 63.09 -7.60 -24.25
CA GLN A 291 63.50 -8.64 -25.20
C GLN A 291 64.33 -8.07 -26.35
N SER A 292 63.92 -6.92 -26.90
CA SER A 292 64.66 -6.24 -27.97
C SER A 292 66.05 -5.81 -27.51
N LEU A 293 66.15 -5.25 -26.30
CA LEU A 293 67.43 -4.84 -25.72
C LEU A 293 68.33 -6.06 -25.45
N GLN A 294 67.76 -7.18 -24.99
CA GLN A 294 68.48 -8.43 -24.79
C GLN A 294 69.03 -8.97 -26.12
N GLN A 295 68.25 -8.95 -27.21
CA GLN A 295 68.73 -9.32 -28.54
C GLN A 295 69.86 -8.40 -29.02
N GLN A 296 69.71 -7.09 -28.82
CA GLN A 296 70.75 -6.13 -29.20
C GLN A 296 72.05 -6.37 -28.40
N ALA A 297 71.95 -6.64 -27.10
CA ALA A 297 73.10 -6.99 -26.28
C ALA A 297 73.79 -8.27 -26.77
N GLN A 298 73.02 -9.30 -27.16
CA GLN A 298 73.57 -10.52 -27.74
C GLN A 298 74.26 -10.28 -29.08
N GLN A 299 73.68 -9.47 -29.95
CA GLN A 299 74.29 -9.10 -31.23
C GLN A 299 75.61 -8.34 -31.01
N GLN A 300 75.64 -7.39 -30.07
CA GLN A 300 76.87 -6.68 -29.71
C GLN A 300 77.92 -7.63 -29.13
N ALA A 301 77.53 -8.58 -28.27
CA ALA A 301 78.45 -9.59 -27.75
C ALA A 301 79.10 -10.41 -28.87
N ASN A 302 78.32 -10.86 -29.85
CA ASN A 302 78.83 -11.60 -31.01
C ASN A 302 79.79 -10.74 -31.86
N VAL A 303 79.51 -9.44 -32.04
CA VAL A 303 80.41 -8.52 -32.76
C VAL A 303 81.72 -8.32 -31.98
N ILE A 304 81.65 -8.22 -30.65
CA ILE A 304 82.85 -8.11 -29.80
C ILE A 304 83.69 -9.39 -29.94
N GLU A 305 83.07 -10.56 -29.94
CA GLU A 305 83.76 -11.85 -30.11
C GLU A 305 84.45 -11.93 -31.49
N ASP A 306 83.77 -11.55 -32.58
CA ASP A 306 84.37 -11.50 -33.93
C ASP A 306 85.54 -10.50 -34.01
N LEU A 307 85.40 -9.32 -33.39
CA LEU A 307 86.49 -8.35 -33.31
C LEU A 307 87.67 -8.86 -32.49
N GLN A 308 87.42 -9.54 -31.38
CA GLN A 308 88.48 -10.16 -30.56
C GLN A 308 89.22 -11.24 -31.37
N GLN A 309 88.50 -12.06 -32.13
CA GLN A 309 89.10 -13.06 -33.02
C GLN A 309 89.97 -12.40 -34.10
N LYS A 310 89.46 -11.38 -34.80
CA LYS A 310 90.23 -10.61 -35.79
C LYS A 310 91.49 -9.98 -35.21
N LEU A 311 91.40 -9.48 -33.97
CA LEU A 311 92.53 -8.86 -33.28
C LEU A 311 93.58 -9.91 -32.89
N ALA A 312 93.15 -11.12 -32.50
CA ALA A 312 94.05 -12.26 -32.28
C ALA A 312 94.74 -12.70 -33.58
N ASP A 313 94.00 -12.79 -34.69
CA ASP A 313 94.53 -13.15 -36.00
C ASP A 313 95.55 -12.11 -36.50
N GLN A 314 95.24 -10.81 -36.36
CA GLN A 314 96.20 -9.73 -36.67
C GLN A 314 97.46 -9.81 -35.81
N LYS A 315 97.32 -10.10 -34.51
CA LYS A 315 98.46 -10.25 -33.62
C LYS A 315 99.34 -11.44 -34.03
N SER A 316 98.72 -12.56 -34.43
CA SER A 316 99.43 -13.72 -34.98
C SER A 316 100.19 -13.35 -36.26
N LEU A 317 99.52 -12.68 -37.22
CA LEU A 317 100.12 -12.23 -38.47
C LEU A 317 101.29 -11.27 -38.23
N ALA A 318 101.13 -10.31 -37.32
CA ALA A 318 102.18 -9.38 -36.93
C ALA A 318 103.38 -10.11 -36.31
N THR A 319 103.15 -11.13 -35.48
CA THR A 319 104.21 -11.96 -34.89
C THR A 319 104.99 -12.71 -35.98
N GLN A 320 104.27 -13.34 -36.92
CA GLN A 320 104.88 -14.03 -38.07
C GLN A 320 105.70 -13.06 -38.95
N GLN A 321 105.21 -11.83 -39.14
CA GLN A 321 105.93 -10.80 -39.88
C GLN A 321 107.20 -10.35 -39.15
N VAL A 322 107.17 -10.22 -37.81
CA VAL A 322 108.36 -9.93 -36.99
C VAL A 322 109.39 -11.05 -37.10
N GLU A 323 108.97 -12.32 -37.00
CA GLU A 323 109.85 -13.49 -37.15
C GLU A 323 110.48 -13.57 -38.56
N SER A 324 109.67 -13.30 -39.60
CA SER A 324 110.15 -13.23 -40.98
C SER A 324 111.20 -12.12 -41.16
N ASN A 325 110.93 -10.92 -40.62
CA ASN A 325 111.89 -9.81 -40.65
C ASN A 325 113.18 -10.12 -39.88
N GLN A 326 113.10 -10.78 -38.71
CA GLN A 326 114.28 -11.24 -37.98
C GLN A 326 115.10 -12.23 -38.81
N THR A 327 114.44 -13.16 -39.49
CA THR A 327 115.11 -14.13 -40.37
C THR A 327 115.82 -13.44 -41.53
N LEU A 328 115.13 -12.51 -42.21
CA LEU A 328 115.73 -11.70 -43.28
C LEU A 328 116.92 -10.88 -42.77
N GLN A 329 116.82 -10.30 -41.56
CA GLN A 329 117.92 -9.55 -40.94
C GLN A 329 119.12 -10.45 -40.65
N GLN A 330 118.90 -11.66 -40.13
CA GLN A 330 119.97 -12.65 -39.93
C GLN A 330 120.61 -13.05 -41.27
N GLN A 331 119.81 -13.27 -42.31
CA GLN A 331 120.31 -13.60 -43.65
C GLN A 331 121.14 -12.46 -44.23
N ALA A 332 120.69 -11.21 -44.08
CA ALA A 332 121.44 -10.02 -44.49
C ALA A 332 122.77 -9.91 -43.72
N GLN A 333 122.78 -10.22 -42.42
CA GLN A 333 124.00 -10.24 -41.61
C GLN A 333 124.98 -11.34 -42.06
N GLN A 334 124.46 -12.54 -42.37
CA GLN A 334 125.27 -13.63 -42.92
C GLN A 334 125.87 -13.26 -44.28
N GLN A 335 125.07 -12.68 -45.17
CA GLN A 335 125.56 -12.18 -46.46
C GLN A 335 126.61 -11.07 -46.27
N SER A 336 126.41 -10.13 -45.33
CA SER A 336 127.39 -9.11 -44.99
C SER A 336 128.72 -9.72 -44.52
N ASN A 337 128.67 -10.73 -43.65
CA ASN A 337 129.86 -11.45 -43.20
C ASN A 337 130.54 -12.23 -44.34
N LEU A 338 129.76 -12.84 -45.24
CA LEU A 338 130.27 -13.50 -46.43
C LEU A 338 130.98 -12.50 -47.35
N VAL A 339 130.38 -11.33 -47.59
CA VAL A 339 130.99 -10.23 -48.36
C VAL A 339 132.29 -9.78 -47.72
N LYS A 340 132.34 -9.59 -46.39
CA LYS A 340 133.59 -9.26 -45.68
C LYS A 340 134.65 -10.35 -45.86
N LYS A 341 134.27 -11.62 -45.81
CA LYS A 341 135.18 -12.75 -46.03
C LYS A 341 135.70 -12.78 -47.47
N LEU A 342 134.83 -12.56 -48.46
CA LEU A 342 135.21 -12.44 -49.86
C LEU A 342 136.11 -11.22 -50.10
N GLN A 343 135.82 -10.07 -49.49
CA GLN A 343 136.70 -8.89 -49.53
C GLN A 343 138.09 -9.20 -48.96
N LYS A 344 138.16 -9.93 -47.83
CA LYS A 344 139.43 -10.36 -47.25
C LYS A 344 140.19 -11.31 -48.18
N GLN A 345 139.51 -12.28 -48.78
CA GLN A 345 140.12 -13.18 -49.78
C GLN A 345 140.59 -12.41 -51.02
N LEU A 346 139.83 -11.41 -51.47
CA LEU A 346 140.21 -10.56 -52.59
C LEU A 346 141.46 -9.73 -52.25
N ALA A 347 141.55 -9.19 -51.04
CA ALA A 347 142.73 -8.49 -50.55
C ALA A 347 143.95 -9.41 -50.42
N GLU A 348 143.76 -10.65 -49.96
CA GLU A 348 144.82 -11.68 -49.93
C GLU A 348 145.28 -12.05 -51.35
N GLN A 349 144.36 -12.22 -52.30
CA GLN A 349 144.73 -12.44 -53.71
C GLN A 349 145.45 -11.24 -54.31
N GLN A 350 145.02 -10.01 -54.01
CA GLN A 350 145.73 -8.80 -54.43
C GLN A 350 147.13 -8.73 -53.83
N SER A 351 147.32 -9.11 -52.57
CA SER A 351 148.64 -9.19 -51.94
C SER A 351 149.53 -10.27 -52.57
N GLN A 352 148.96 -11.43 -52.92
CA GLN A 352 149.69 -12.48 -53.65
C GLN A 352 150.06 -12.05 -55.07
N ALA A 353 149.15 -11.37 -55.77
CA ALA A 353 149.42 -10.80 -57.08
C ALA A 353 150.51 -9.72 -57.02
N ALA A 354 150.50 -8.86 -55.98
CA ALA A 354 151.56 -7.87 -55.76
C ALA A 354 152.93 -8.53 -55.52
N GLN A 355 152.99 -9.60 -54.72
CA GLN A 355 154.22 -10.38 -54.53
C GLN A 355 154.70 -11.06 -55.83
N GLN A 356 153.78 -11.55 -56.66
CA GLN A 356 154.14 -12.07 -57.99
C GLN A 356 154.66 -10.98 -58.93
N VAL A 357 154.12 -9.77 -58.87
CA VAL A 357 154.60 -8.63 -59.65
C VAL A 357 156.01 -8.21 -59.20
N GLU A 358 156.27 -8.16 -57.89
CA GLU A 358 157.61 -7.88 -57.35
C GLU A 358 158.63 -8.98 -57.72
N SER A 359 158.24 -10.26 -57.64
CA SER A 359 159.07 -11.38 -58.08
C SER A 359 159.39 -11.32 -59.59
N ASN A 360 158.41 -10.95 -60.41
CA ASN A 360 158.62 -10.74 -61.85
C ASN A 360 159.52 -9.53 -62.13
N GLN A 361 159.39 -8.43 -61.39
CA GLN A 361 160.31 -7.28 -61.50
C GLN A 361 161.74 -7.69 -61.13
N PHE A 362 161.93 -8.50 -60.08
CA PHE A 362 163.24 -9.02 -59.70
C PHE A 362 163.86 -9.90 -60.80
N LEU A 363 163.08 -10.82 -61.39
CA LEU A 363 163.50 -11.64 -62.53
C LEU A 363 163.83 -10.78 -63.77
N GLN A 364 163.09 -9.69 -63.99
CA GLN A 364 163.33 -8.76 -65.09
C GLN A 364 164.63 -7.95 -64.88
N GLN A 365 164.94 -7.58 -63.63
CA GLN A 365 166.21 -6.98 -63.26
C GLN A 365 167.38 -7.96 -63.46
N GLN A 366 167.19 -9.22 -63.06
CA GLN A 366 168.19 -10.29 -63.20
C GLN A 366 168.50 -10.59 -64.68
N THR A 367 167.50 -10.60 -65.55
CA THR A 367 167.68 -10.79 -67.00
C THR A 367 168.36 -9.58 -67.65
N GLN A 368 168.11 -8.36 -67.20
CA GLN A 368 168.86 -7.17 -67.65
C GLN A 368 170.35 -7.23 -67.24
N ASP A 369 170.66 -7.66 -66.02
CA ASP A 369 172.05 -7.78 -65.56
C ASP A 369 172.79 -8.94 -66.23
N GLN A 370 172.11 -10.04 -66.56
CA GLN A 370 172.66 -11.09 -67.42
C GLN A 370 172.90 -10.58 -68.85
N GLY A 371 172.00 -9.76 -69.40
CA GLY A 371 172.19 -9.11 -70.71
C GLY A 371 173.43 -8.22 -70.76
N LYS A 372 173.71 -7.47 -69.69
CA LYS A 372 174.97 -6.70 -69.55
C LYS A 372 176.20 -7.60 -69.45
N ARG A 373 176.10 -8.73 -68.76
CA ARG A 373 177.18 -9.73 -68.64
C ARG A 373 177.53 -10.38 -69.98
N ILE A 374 176.51 -10.64 -70.82
CA ILE A 374 176.70 -11.19 -72.17
C ILE A 374 177.37 -10.15 -73.07
N ALA A 375 176.96 -8.88 -73.02
CA ALA A 375 177.60 -7.80 -73.76
C ALA A 375 179.08 -7.58 -73.34
N GLU A 376 179.41 -7.78 -72.06
CA GLU A 376 180.78 -7.73 -71.55
C GLU A 376 181.63 -8.95 -72.00
N LEU A 377 181.02 -10.14 -72.09
CA LEU A 377 181.68 -11.36 -72.58
C LEU A 377 181.86 -11.35 -74.11
N GLU A 378 180.93 -10.77 -74.87
CA GLU A 378 181.06 -10.54 -76.32
C GLU A 378 182.17 -9.53 -76.63
N ARG A 379 182.38 -8.56 -75.73
CA ARG A 379 183.52 -7.63 -75.78
C ARG A 379 184.85 -8.33 -75.46
N GLN A 380 184.88 -9.28 -74.52
CA GLN A 380 186.07 -10.09 -74.22
C GLN A 380 186.40 -11.14 -75.29
N LEU A 381 185.41 -11.64 -76.05
CA LEU A 381 185.61 -12.57 -77.16
C LEU A 381 186.06 -11.86 -78.46
N SER A 382 185.69 -10.59 -78.68
CA SER A 382 186.21 -9.77 -79.78
C SER A 382 187.67 -9.33 -79.60
N GLU A 383 188.24 -9.45 -78.39
CA GLU A 383 189.61 -9.04 -78.08
C GLU A 383 190.68 -10.13 -78.36
N GLN A 384 190.30 -11.36 -78.78
CA GLN A 384 191.27 -12.46 -78.93
C GLN A 384 191.40 -13.14 -80.30
N GLN A 385 190.76 -12.67 -81.38
CA GLN A 385 191.16 -13.09 -82.73
C GLN A 385 191.31 -11.92 -83.71
N SER A 386 192.56 -11.47 -83.74
CA SER A 386 193.25 -10.75 -84.81
C SER A 386 193.08 -9.22 -84.83
N PRO A 387 194.20 -8.51 -84.82
CA PRO A 387 194.85 -8.10 -86.04
C PRO A 387 195.73 -9.24 -86.56
N ALA A 388 195.68 -9.50 -87.85
CA ALA A 388 196.87 -9.14 -88.58
C ALA A 388 196.38 -8.13 -89.62
N ASN A 389 196.94 -6.92 -89.62
CA ASN A 389 196.78 -5.97 -90.74
C ASN A 389 195.35 -5.40 -90.93
N GLN A 390 195.15 -4.09 -90.84
CA GLN A 390 195.49 -3.03 -91.81
C GLN A 390 194.63 -3.14 -93.09
N ALA A 391 193.68 -2.23 -93.26
CA ALA A 391 193.80 -0.87 -93.83
C ALA A 391 193.61 -0.86 -95.36
N PRO A 392 192.64 -0.09 -95.89
CA PRO A 392 192.30 -0.08 -97.31
C PRO A 392 193.00 1.11 -98.00
N GLU A 393 194.12 0.89 -98.70
CA GLU A 393 194.75 2.00 -99.49
C GLU A 393 195.64 1.59 -100.67
N SER A 394 195.78 0.29 -101.01
CA SER A 394 196.76 -0.17 -102.02
C SER A 394 196.19 -0.90 -103.25
N TYR A 395 194.88 -0.91 -103.52
CA TYR A 395 194.36 -1.71 -104.65
C TYR A 395 193.41 -1.03 -105.63
N GLU A 396 192.68 0.03 -105.25
CA GLU A 396 191.86 0.79 -106.23
C GLU A 396 192.56 2.04 -106.78
N SER A 397 193.43 2.70 -106.00
CA SER A 397 194.21 3.85 -106.50
C SER A 397 195.47 3.46 -107.29
N LEU A 398 196.02 2.24 -107.07
CA LEU A 398 197.07 1.68 -107.93
C LEU A 398 196.50 1.09 -109.24
N LYS A 399 195.19 0.82 -109.28
CA LYS A 399 194.47 0.38 -110.48
C LYS A 399 194.24 1.54 -111.46
N GLN A 400 194.11 2.78 -111.00
CA GLN A 400 193.97 3.94 -111.89
C GLN A 400 195.30 4.62 -112.22
N HIS A 401 196.25 4.72 -111.28
CA HIS A 401 197.50 5.43 -111.57
C HIS A 401 198.50 4.63 -112.42
N ASN A 402 198.58 3.30 -112.30
CA ASN A 402 199.40 2.50 -113.22
C ASN A 402 198.77 2.41 -114.62
N GLN A 403 197.43 2.43 -114.72
CA GLN A 403 196.75 2.45 -116.01
C GLN A 403 197.00 3.79 -116.74
N GLU A 404 197.05 4.91 -116.02
CA GLU A 404 197.46 6.21 -116.58
C GLU A 404 198.98 6.35 -116.85
N GLN A 405 199.83 5.70 -116.05
CA GLN A 405 201.29 5.72 -116.30
C GLN A 405 201.70 4.76 -117.44
N GLU A 406 201.05 3.61 -117.61
CA GLU A 406 201.28 2.71 -118.76
C GLU A 406 200.78 3.31 -120.07
N GLU A 407 199.64 4.00 -120.09
CA GLU A 407 199.21 4.74 -121.30
C GLU A 407 200.17 5.89 -121.64
N ARG A 408 200.80 6.52 -120.64
CA ARG A 408 201.89 7.50 -120.84
C ARG A 408 203.21 6.87 -121.31
N ILE A 409 203.56 5.67 -120.84
CA ILE A 409 204.74 4.92 -121.31
C ILE A 409 204.50 4.40 -122.74
N ALA A 410 203.28 3.96 -123.07
CA ALA A 410 202.89 3.55 -124.41
C ALA A 410 202.94 4.72 -125.41
N THR A 411 202.59 5.94 -124.99
CA THR A 411 202.73 7.14 -125.84
C THR A 411 204.17 7.66 -125.96
N LEU A 412 205.01 7.50 -124.92
CA LEU A 412 206.43 7.88 -124.97
C LEU A 412 207.31 6.86 -125.71
N GLN A 413 207.05 5.56 -125.62
CA GLN A 413 207.77 4.54 -126.41
C GLN A 413 207.42 4.61 -127.90
N LYS A 414 206.18 5.02 -128.22
CA LYS A 414 205.77 5.35 -129.58
C LYS A 414 206.53 6.56 -130.12
N HIS A 415 206.72 7.61 -129.32
CA HIS A 415 207.54 8.78 -129.69
C HIS A 415 209.04 8.47 -129.80
N ILE A 416 209.62 7.63 -128.93
CA ILE A 416 211.05 7.28 -128.98
C ILE A 416 211.38 6.36 -130.17
N SER A 417 210.44 5.51 -130.59
CA SER A 417 210.64 4.64 -131.76
C SER A 417 210.35 5.38 -133.07
N GLU A 418 209.41 6.32 -133.10
CA GLU A 418 209.30 7.30 -134.18
C GLU A 418 210.55 8.17 -134.29
N LEU A 419 211.21 8.55 -133.17
CA LEU A 419 212.50 9.25 -133.20
C LEU A 419 213.68 8.37 -133.65
N LYS A 420 213.72 7.06 -133.31
CA LYS A 420 214.72 6.13 -133.88
C LYS A 420 214.50 5.84 -135.38
N ARG A 421 213.24 5.91 -135.83
CA ARG A 421 212.88 5.86 -137.26
C ARG A 421 213.39 7.10 -138.01
N TRP A 422 213.43 8.27 -137.37
CA TRP A 422 214.01 9.49 -137.95
C TRP A 422 215.54 9.61 -137.82
N ALA A 423 216.17 9.00 -136.80
CA ALA A 423 217.63 9.08 -136.60
C ALA A 423 218.46 8.20 -137.56
N THR A 424 217.89 7.12 -138.12
CA THR A 424 218.68 6.22 -139.01
C THR A 424 218.42 6.49 -140.50
N ILE A 425 217.26 7.06 -140.84
CA ILE A 425 217.04 7.73 -142.14
C ILE A 425 217.99 8.94 -142.30
N GLY A 426 218.49 9.51 -141.19
CA GLY A 426 219.52 10.56 -141.20
C GLY A 426 220.98 10.08 -141.37
N LYS A 427 221.31 8.80 -141.19
CA LYS A 427 222.71 8.30 -141.34
C LYS A 427 222.98 7.68 -142.71
N THR A 428 221.93 7.42 -143.48
CA THR A 428 222.00 7.18 -144.93
C THR A 428 222.46 8.40 -145.75
N GLU A 429 222.51 9.62 -145.17
CA GLU A 429 222.76 10.86 -145.93
C GLU A 429 224.05 11.65 -145.58
N PHE A 430 224.97 11.13 -144.74
CA PHE A 430 226.21 11.88 -144.41
C PHE A 430 227.55 11.36 -144.97
N ASN A 431 227.81 10.06 -145.27
CA ASN A 431 229.16 9.66 -145.75
C ASN A 431 229.20 8.59 -146.87
N LYS A 432 228.18 8.63 -147.74
CA LYS A 432 228.38 8.53 -149.20
C LYS A 432 229.00 9.83 -149.77
N ARG A 433 229.16 10.87 -148.95
CA ARG A 433 230.11 11.96 -149.16
C ARG A 433 231.50 11.46 -148.78
N LEU A 434 232.37 11.38 -149.78
CA LEU A 434 233.43 12.37 -149.86
C LEU A 434 234.38 12.25 -148.65
N ASN A 435 235.43 11.44 -148.70
CA ASN A 435 236.28 11.21 -149.87
C ASN A 435 236.66 12.57 -150.49
N ARG A 436 237.63 13.29 -149.90
CA ARG A 436 238.58 14.18 -150.62
C ARG A 436 239.33 15.15 -149.67
N ARG A 437 240.65 14.91 -149.60
CA ARG A 437 241.76 15.91 -149.67
C ARG A 437 241.95 16.82 -148.42
N TRP A 438 243.15 17.04 -147.89
CA TRP A 438 244.40 17.57 -148.47
C TRP A 438 245.61 17.17 -147.56
N PHE A 439 246.79 16.82 -148.14
CA PHE A 439 248.08 17.58 -148.16
C PHE A 439 248.70 17.92 -146.81
#